data_AF-A0A655JGS8-F1
#
_entry.id   AF-A0A655JGS8-F1
#
_cell.length_a   1.000
_cell.length_b   1.000
_cell.length_c   1.000
_cell.angle_alpha   90.00
_cell.angle_beta   90.00
_cell.angle_gamma   90.00
#
_symmetry.space_group_name_H-M   'P 1'
#
loop_
_entity.id
_entity.type
_entity.pdbx_description
1 polymer ?
#
loop_
_entity_poly.entity_id
_entity_poly.type
_entity_poly.pdbx_seq_one_letter_code
_entity_poly.pdbx_strand_id
1 'polypeptide(L)'
;MGAATETALKERKESVEDAVAAAKAAVEEGIVPGGGASLIHQARKALTELRASLTGDEVLGVDVFSEALAAPLFWIAANAGLDGSVVVNKVSELPAGHGLNVNTLSYGDLAADGVIDPVKVTRSAVLNASSVARMVLTTETVVVDKPAKAEDHDHHHGHAH
;
A
#
# COMPACT_ATOMS: atom_id res chain seq x y z
N MET A 1 10.22 -17.32 22.39
CA MET A 1 9.44 -17.95 21.29
C MET A 1 10.26 -19.09 20.72
N GLY A 2 9.64 -20.18 20.29
CA GLY A 2 10.34 -21.31 19.66
C GLY A 2 9.95 -21.43 18.18
N ALA A 3 10.90 -21.82 17.32
CA ALA A 3 10.67 -22.14 15.92
C ALA A 3 11.68 -23.21 15.46
N ALA A 4 11.38 -23.88 14.34
CA ALA A 4 12.18 -24.99 13.82
C ALA A 4 13.51 -24.56 13.17
N THR A 5 13.61 -23.29 12.73
CA THR A 5 14.81 -22.70 12.14
C THR A 5 14.99 -21.27 12.64
N GLU A 6 16.23 -20.75 12.58
CA GLU A 6 16.51 -19.36 12.96
C GLU A 6 15.73 -18.35 12.11
N THR A 7 15.61 -18.62 10.80
CA THR A 7 14.82 -17.80 9.88
C THR A 7 13.35 -17.75 10.30
N ALA A 8 12.74 -18.89 10.63
CA ALA A 8 11.36 -18.95 11.10
C ALA A 8 11.17 -18.28 12.46
N LEU A 9 12.20 -18.34 13.34
CA LEU A 9 12.16 -17.64 14.62
C LEU A 9 12.15 -16.12 14.42
N LYS A 10 12.97 -15.63 13.49
CA LYS A 10 13.06 -14.20 13.15
C LYS A 10 11.74 -13.68 12.57
N GLU A 11 11.18 -14.37 11.57
CA GLU A 11 9.89 -14.01 10.97
C GLU A 11 8.77 -13.97 12.01
N ARG A 12 8.70 -14.98 12.89
CA ARG A 12 7.68 -15.02 13.95
C ARG A 12 7.86 -13.90 14.96
N LYS A 13 9.10 -13.48 15.24
CA LYS A 13 9.38 -12.35 16.11
C LYS A 13 8.88 -11.04 15.49
N GLU A 14 9.25 -10.77 14.24
CA GLU A 14 8.85 -9.57 13.51
C GLU A 14 7.32 -9.48 13.39
N SER A 15 6.65 -10.59 13.06
CA SER A 15 5.19 -10.66 12.98
C SER A 15 4.49 -10.32 14.30
N VAL A 16 5.04 -10.75 15.45
CA VAL A 16 4.48 -10.41 16.77
C VAL A 16 4.72 -8.94 17.11
N GLU A 17 5.90 -8.41 16.78
CA GLU A 17 6.21 -6.99 16.99
C GLU A 17 5.26 -6.10 16.17
N ASP A 18 5.00 -6.46 14.91
CA ASP A 18 4.04 -5.78 14.04
C ASP A 18 2.61 -5.83 14.60
N ALA A 19 2.16 -6.99 15.06
CA ALA A 19 0.83 -7.15 15.66
C ALA A 19 0.65 -6.28 16.92
N VAL A 20 1.67 -6.22 17.77
CA VAL A 20 1.66 -5.37 18.98
C VAL A 20 1.65 -3.89 18.60
N ALA A 21 2.43 -3.49 17.59
CA ALA A 21 2.44 -2.11 17.11
C ALA A 21 1.10 -1.69 16.49
N ALA A 22 0.49 -2.57 15.68
CA ALA A 22 -0.83 -2.35 15.10
C ALA A 22 -1.91 -2.21 16.17
N ALA A 23 -1.93 -3.08 17.19
CA ALA A 23 -2.87 -2.98 18.30
C ALA A 23 -2.73 -1.67 19.08
N LYS A 24 -1.49 -1.23 19.34
CA LYS A 24 -1.23 0.08 19.98
C LYS A 24 -1.76 1.24 19.13
N ALA A 25 -1.48 1.22 17.82
CA ALA A 25 -1.96 2.24 16.89
C ALA A 25 -3.50 2.28 16.82
N ALA A 26 -4.16 1.12 16.90
CA ALA A 26 -5.61 1.01 16.93
C ALA A 26 -6.20 1.59 18.23
N VAL A 27 -5.53 1.41 19.37
CA VAL A 27 -5.95 2.00 20.65
C VAL A 27 -5.80 3.52 20.64
N GLU A 28 -4.75 4.04 20.01
CA GLU A 28 -4.47 5.48 19.98
C GLU A 28 -5.46 6.28 19.12
N GLU A 29 -5.79 5.78 17.93
CA GLU A 29 -6.55 6.54 16.93
C GLU A 29 -7.79 5.83 16.39
N GLY A 30 -8.11 4.65 16.91
CA GLY A 30 -9.22 3.83 16.46
C GLY A 30 -8.90 3.00 15.21
N ILE A 31 -9.96 2.41 14.68
CA ILE A 31 -9.92 1.44 13.59
C ILE A 31 -10.82 1.88 12.44
N VAL A 32 -10.49 1.39 11.25
CA VAL A 32 -11.28 1.57 10.04
C VAL A 32 -11.43 0.24 9.30
N PRO A 33 -12.46 0.10 8.43
CA PRO A 33 -12.58 -1.02 7.51
C PRO A 33 -11.28 -1.21 6.73
N GLY A 34 -10.70 -2.42 6.82
CA GLY A 34 -9.39 -2.69 6.26
C GLY A 34 -9.42 -2.97 4.75
N GLY A 35 -8.43 -3.72 4.27
CA GLY A 35 -8.40 -4.22 2.89
C GLY A 35 -8.39 -3.12 1.83
N GLY A 36 -7.99 -1.91 2.18
CA GLY A 36 -8.04 -0.74 1.29
C GLY A 36 -9.45 -0.16 1.03
N ALA A 37 -10.52 -0.75 1.56
CA ALA A 37 -11.89 -0.28 1.33
C ALA A 37 -12.12 1.14 1.86
N SER A 38 -11.54 1.46 3.02
CA SER A 38 -11.62 2.81 3.59
C SER A 38 -11.03 3.88 2.69
N LEU A 39 -9.94 3.56 1.96
CA LEU A 39 -9.34 4.50 1.01
C LEU A 39 -10.25 4.73 -0.19
N ILE A 40 -10.94 3.69 -0.67
CA ILE A 40 -11.91 3.81 -1.77
C ILE A 40 -13.08 4.71 -1.38
N HIS A 41 -13.68 4.51 -0.20
CA HIS A 41 -14.90 5.22 0.18
C HIS A 41 -14.64 6.62 0.74
N GLN A 42 -13.72 6.73 1.70
CA GLN A 42 -13.51 8.00 2.41
C GLN A 42 -12.78 9.01 1.53
N ALA A 43 -11.80 8.56 0.74
CA ALA A 43 -11.07 9.46 -0.13
C ALA A 43 -11.92 9.96 -1.29
N ARG A 44 -12.76 9.12 -1.92
CA ARG A 44 -13.64 9.57 -3.01
C ARG A 44 -14.54 10.73 -2.60
N LYS A 45 -15.12 10.67 -1.40
CA LYS A 45 -15.96 11.77 -0.91
C LYS A 45 -15.17 13.06 -0.75
N ALA A 46 -14.06 13.01 -0.02
CA ALA A 46 -13.24 14.19 0.24
C ALA A 46 -12.61 14.77 -1.05
N LEU A 47 -12.15 13.90 -1.95
CA LEU A 47 -11.52 14.31 -3.20
C LEU A 47 -12.54 14.82 -4.21
N THR A 48 -13.78 14.35 -4.21
CA THR A 48 -14.84 14.92 -5.09
C THR A 48 -15.12 16.38 -4.73
N GLU A 49 -15.24 16.69 -3.44
CA GLU A 49 -15.45 18.06 -2.97
C GLU A 49 -14.24 18.95 -3.29
N LEU A 50 -13.01 18.45 -3.07
CA LEU A 50 -11.79 19.17 -3.40
C LEU A 50 -11.63 19.39 -4.90
N ARG A 51 -11.90 18.38 -5.72
CA ARG A 51 -11.82 18.48 -7.19
C ARG A 51 -12.74 19.58 -7.72
N ALA A 52 -13.93 19.73 -7.15
CA ALA A 52 -14.92 20.71 -7.58
C ALA A 52 -14.51 22.17 -7.28
N SER A 53 -13.58 22.40 -6.35
CA SER A 53 -13.09 23.74 -5.99
C SER A 53 -11.82 24.16 -6.74
N LEU A 54 -11.22 23.26 -7.53
CA LEU A 54 -9.93 23.48 -8.19
C LEU A 54 -10.08 23.62 -9.71
N THR A 55 -9.04 24.14 -10.36
CA THR A 55 -8.99 24.32 -11.82
C THR A 55 -7.61 24.02 -12.39
N GLY A 56 -7.52 23.79 -13.70
CA GLY A 56 -6.24 23.54 -14.38
C GLY A 56 -5.52 22.27 -13.88
N ASP A 57 -4.20 22.35 -13.72
CA ASP A 57 -3.35 21.21 -13.35
C ASP A 57 -3.65 20.65 -11.96
N GLU A 58 -4.24 21.45 -11.07
CA GLU A 58 -4.63 21.00 -9.73
C GLU A 58 -5.73 19.91 -9.80
N VAL A 59 -6.64 20.01 -10.78
CA VAL A 59 -7.67 18.97 -11.00
C VAL A 59 -7.04 17.66 -11.42
N LEU A 60 -6.05 17.71 -12.32
CA LEU A 60 -5.29 16.53 -12.74
C LEU A 60 -4.56 15.90 -11.55
N GLY A 61 -3.96 16.71 -10.68
CA GLY A 61 -3.30 16.23 -9.46
C GLY A 61 -4.26 15.46 -8.54
N VAL A 62 -5.50 15.96 -8.36
CA VAL A 62 -6.52 15.27 -7.58
C VAL A 62 -6.96 13.96 -8.25
N ASP A 63 -7.12 13.94 -9.57
CA ASP A 63 -7.53 12.75 -10.32
C ASP A 63 -6.48 11.64 -10.19
N VAL A 64 -5.20 11.97 -10.41
CA VAL A 64 -4.07 11.03 -10.24
C VAL A 64 -3.97 10.53 -8.80
N PHE A 65 -4.14 11.42 -7.82
CA PHE A 65 -4.10 11.05 -6.41
C PHE A 65 -5.26 10.10 -6.05
N SER A 66 -6.47 10.38 -6.55
CA SER A 66 -7.63 9.51 -6.35
C SER A 66 -7.43 8.13 -6.94
N GLU A 67 -6.79 8.02 -8.10
CA GLU A 67 -6.45 6.74 -8.72
C GLU A 67 -5.40 5.98 -7.89
N ALA A 68 -4.35 6.67 -7.43
CA ALA A 68 -3.30 6.07 -6.61
C ALA A 68 -3.82 5.47 -5.29
N LEU A 69 -4.85 6.08 -4.69
CA LEU A 69 -5.48 5.56 -3.47
C LEU A 69 -6.23 4.24 -3.67
N ALA A 70 -6.53 3.85 -4.92
CA ALA A 70 -7.09 2.53 -5.22
C ALA A 70 -6.04 1.42 -5.30
N ALA A 71 -4.75 1.76 -5.43
CA ALA A 71 -3.67 0.80 -5.59
C ALA A 71 -3.57 -0.23 -4.45
N PRO A 72 -3.76 0.12 -3.16
CA PRO A 72 -3.70 -0.88 -2.10
C PRO A 72 -4.72 -2.01 -2.26
N LEU A 73 -5.99 -1.68 -2.54
CA LEU A 73 -7.04 -2.69 -2.77
C LEU A 73 -6.76 -3.48 -4.06
N PHE A 74 -6.30 -2.80 -5.12
CA PHE A 74 -5.92 -3.46 -6.37
C PHE A 74 -4.88 -4.56 -6.14
N TRP A 75 -3.79 -4.24 -5.43
CA TRP A 75 -2.72 -5.20 -5.17
C TRP A 75 -3.12 -6.31 -4.22
N ILE A 76 -3.93 -6.02 -3.20
CA ILE A 76 -4.49 -7.05 -2.32
C ILE A 76 -5.32 -8.06 -3.14
N ALA A 77 -6.19 -7.58 -4.03
CA ALA A 77 -7.01 -8.43 -4.89
C ALA A 77 -6.18 -9.22 -5.91
N ALA A 78 -5.23 -8.56 -6.58
CA ALA A 78 -4.35 -9.20 -7.57
C ALA A 78 -3.51 -10.31 -6.94
N ASN A 79 -2.95 -10.08 -5.75
CA ASN A 79 -2.21 -11.09 -5.00
C ASN A 79 -3.10 -12.26 -4.53
N ALA A 80 -4.40 -12.03 -4.38
CA ALA A 80 -5.40 -13.08 -4.12
C ALA A 80 -5.88 -13.81 -5.39
N GLY A 81 -5.32 -13.49 -6.57
CA GLY A 81 -5.67 -14.12 -7.84
C GLY A 81 -6.96 -13.59 -8.48
N LEU A 82 -7.43 -12.41 -8.07
CA LEU A 82 -8.62 -11.74 -8.63
C LEU A 82 -8.22 -10.59 -9.56
N ASP A 83 -9.15 -10.16 -10.41
CA ASP A 83 -8.98 -8.95 -11.19
C ASP A 83 -9.12 -7.71 -10.29
N GLY A 84 -8.00 -7.05 -10.00
CA GLY A 84 -7.94 -5.91 -9.09
C GLY A 84 -8.80 -4.73 -9.55
N SER A 85 -8.90 -4.46 -10.85
CA SER A 85 -9.71 -3.36 -11.39
C SER A 85 -11.20 -3.63 -11.20
N VAL A 86 -11.63 -4.87 -11.45
CA VAL A 86 -13.01 -5.31 -11.19
C VAL A 86 -13.34 -5.20 -9.70
N VAL A 87 -12.42 -5.65 -8.82
CA VAL A 87 -12.62 -5.58 -7.37
C VAL A 87 -12.72 -4.13 -6.88
N VAL A 88 -11.80 -3.25 -7.30
CA VAL A 88 -11.83 -1.83 -6.95
C VAL A 88 -13.15 -1.19 -7.36
N ASN A 89 -13.57 -1.40 -8.60
CA ASN A 89 -14.85 -0.88 -9.09
C ASN A 89 -16.01 -1.40 -8.25
N LYS A 90 -16.04 -2.72 -7.98
CA LYS A 90 -17.12 -3.33 -7.21
C LYS A 90 -17.20 -2.79 -5.79
N VAL A 91 -16.09 -2.74 -5.06
CA VAL A 91 -16.04 -2.19 -3.70
C VAL A 91 -16.53 -0.74 -3.67
N SER A 92 -16.25 0.01 -4.73
CA SER A 92 -16.60 1.41 -4.80
C SER A 92 -18.10 1.69 -4.95
N GLU A 93 -18.88 0.70 -5.40
CA GLU A 93 -20.34 0.75 -5.48
C GLU A 93 -21.01 0.25 -4.20
N LEU A 94 -20.25 -0.35 -3.27
CA LEU A 94 -20.78 -0.87 -2.01
C LEU A 94 -20.95 0.24 -0.97
N PRO A 95 -21.80 0.01 0.06
CA PRO A 95 -21.92 0.93 1.18
C PRO A 95 -20.57 1.14 1.88
N ALA A 96 -20.40 2.32 2.50
CA ALA A 96 -19.23 2.60 3.32
C ALA A 96 -19.05 1.51 4.39
N GLY A 97 -17.81 1.03 4.54
CA GLY A 97 -17.49 -0.07 5.46
C GLY A 97 -17.58 -1.47 4.85
N HIS A 98 -18.14 -1.60 3.66
CA HIS A 98 -18.14 -2.86 2.93
C HIS A 98 -16.91 -2.98 2.02
N GLY A 99 -16.42 -4.18 1.81
CA GLY A 99 -15.28 -4.43 0.93
C GLY A 99 -15.10 -5.90 0.61
N LEU A 100 -13.96 -6.24 0.01
CA LEU A 100 -13.60 -7.62 -0.28
C LEU A 100 -12.84 -8.22 0.91
N ASN A 101 -13.37 -9.28 1.49
CA ASN A 101 -12.61 -10.15 2.38
C ASN A 101 -11.90 -11.21 1.53
N VAL A 102 -10.59 -11.07 1.35
CA VAL A 102 -9.80 -11.97 0.50
C VAL A 102 -9.64 -13.39 1.08
N ASN A 103 -9.84 -13.57 2.37
CA ASN A 103 -9.75 -14.89 2.99
C ASN A 103 -10.97 -15.76 2.63
N THR A 104 -12.13 -15.14 2.45
CA THR A 104 -13.41 -15.81 2.12
C THR A 104 -13.85 -15.56 0.68
N LEU A 105 -13.19 -14.64 -0.03
CA LEU A 105 -13.54 -14.15 -1.36
C LEU A 105 -14.98 -13.60 -1.45
N SER A 106 -15.48 -13.05 -0.34
CA SER A 106 -16.83 -12.48 -0.25
C SER A 106 -16.80 -10.97 -0.05
N TYR A 107 -17.83 -10.30 -0.58
CA TYR A 107 -18.08 -8.89 -0.31
C TYR A 107 -19.03 -8.75 0.88
N GLY A 108 -18.71 -7.87 1.82
CA GLY A 108 -19.51 -7.69 3.03
C GLY A 108 -18.96 -6.60 3.93
N ASP A 109 -19.54 -6.46 5.12
CA ASP A 109 -19.07 -5.57 6.18
C ASP A 109 -17.73 -6.08 6.73
N LEU A 110 -16.66 -5.34 6.45
CA LEU A 110 -15.30 -5.76 6.82
C LEU A 110 -15.07 -5.70 8.34
N ALA A 111 -15.77 -4.81 9.05
CA ALA A 111 -15.65 -4.73 10.50
C ALA A 111 -16.32 -5.93 11.16
N ALA A 112 -17.49 -6.36 10.64
CA ALA A 112 -18.15 -7.58 11.09
C ALA A 112 -17.31 -8.84 10.78
N ASP A 113 -16.60 -8.84 9.66
CA ASP A 113 -15.68 -9.91 9.25
C ASP A 113 -14.32 -9.88 10.00
N GLY A 114 -14.08 -8.87 10.83
CA GLY A 114 -12.82 -8.69 11.57
C GLY A 114 -11.64 -8.21 10.73
N VAL A 115 -11.87 -7.75 9.49
CA VAL A 115 -10.87 -7.17 8.60
C VAL A 115 -10.80 -5.66 8.84
N ILE A 116 -9.97 -5.28 9.81
CA ILE A 116 -9.83 -3.90 10.29
C ILE A 116 -8.38 -3.44 10.24
N ASP A 117 -8.18 -2.15 9.94
CA ASP A 117 -6.86 -1.51 9.95
C ASP A 117 -6.82 -0.37 10.98
N PRO A 118 -5.70 -0.15 11.68
CA PRO A 118 -5.54 1.02 12.54
C PRO A 118 -5.57 2.31 11.72
N VAL A 119 -6.39 3.29 12.14
CA VAL A 119 -6.52 4.60 11.46
C VAL A 119 -5.16 5.26 11.25
N LYS A 120 -4.33 5.24 12.30
CA LYS A 120 -2.99 5.82 12.29
C LYS A 120 -2.13 5.26 11.16
N VAL A 121 -2.17 3.95 10.94
CA VAL A 121 -1.36 3.27 9.93
C VAL A 121 -1.82 3.68 8.53
N THR A 122 -3.12 3.58 8.25
CA THR A 122 -3.69 3.96 6.95
C THR A 122 -3.40 5.43 6.62
N ARG A 123 -3.60 6.33 7.58
CA ARG A 123 -3.30 7.76 7.39
C ARG A 123 -1.82 8.01 7.18
N SER A 124 -0.96 7.44 8.02
CA SER A 124 0.50 7.63 7.92
C SER A 124 1.05 7.09 6.61
N ALA A 125 0.54 5.96 6.11
CA ALA A 125 0.93 5.40 4.82
C ALA A 125 0.65 6.39 3.68
N VAL A 126 -0.57 6.93 3.62
CA VAL A 126 -0.96 7.92 2.62
C VAL A 126 -0.11 9.20 2.74
N LEU A 127 0.02 9.77 3.94
CA LEU A 127 0.80 11.00 4.14
C LEU A 127 2.27 10.84 3.74
N ASN A 128 2.90 9.73 4.11
CA ASN A 128 4.29 9.47 3.78
C ASN A 128 4.48 9.26 2.27
N ALA A 129 3.58 8.49 1.63
CA ALA A 129 3.59 8.29 0.19
C ALA A 129 3.42 9.61 -0.57
N SER A 130 2.45 10.44 -0.18
CA SER A 130 2.23 11.77 -0.75
C SER A 130 3.44 12.68 -0.58
N SER A 131 4.12 12.63 0.57
CA SER A 131 5.31 13.43 0.84
C SER A 131 6.45 13.10 -0.13
N VAL A 132 6.71 11.81 -0.34
CA VAL A 132 7.72 11.34 -1.30
C VAL A 132 7.30 11.68 -2.73
N ALA A 133 6.04 11.43 -3.10
CA ALA A 133 5.53 11.75 -4.44
C ALA A 133 5.70 13.23 -4.77
N ARG A 134 5.35 14.13 -3.84
CA ARG A 134 5.56 15.58 -4.01
C ARG A 134 7.02 15.91 -4.27
N MET A 135 7.95 15.35 -3.49
CA MET A 135 9.38 15.57 -3.65
C MET A 135 9.88 15.11 -5.03
N VAL A 136 9.47 13.90 -5.45
CA VAL A 136 9.87 13.33 -6.75
C VAL A 136 9.31 14.14 -7.92
N LEU A 137 8.02 14.51 -7.88
CA LEU A 137 7.35 15.25 -8.95
C LEU A 137 7.95 16.65 -9.19
N THR A 138 8.53 17.26 -8.16
CA THR A 138 9.18 18.58 -8.27
C THR A 138 10.69 18.50 -8.53
N THR A 139 11.24 17.29 -8.70
CA THR A 139 12.68 17.08 -8.93
C THR A 139 12.98 17.16 -10.42
N GLU A 140 13.54 18.30 -10.86
CA GLU A 140 13.92 18.52 -12.26
C GLU A 140 15.27 17.89 -12.64
N THR A 141 16.19 17.73 -11.68
CA THR A 141 17.54 17.23 -11.94
C THR A 141 18.11 16.53 -10.71
N VAL A 142 18.83 15.43 -10.95
CA VAL A 142 19.56 14.68 -9.92
C VAL A 142 21.02 14.61 -10.32
N VAL A 143 21.92 14.94 -9.39
CA VAL A 143 23.37 14.74 -9.55
C VAL A 143 23.73 13.41 -8.89
N VAL A 144 24.35 12.52 -9.67
CA VAL A 144 24.75 11.18 -9.20
C VAL A 144 26.24 10.97 -9.38
N ASP A 145 26.83 10.15 -8.51
CA ASP A 145 28.20 9.69 -8.68
C ASP A 145 28.31 8.80 -9.91
N LYS A 146 29.45 8.87 -10.59
CA LYS A 146 29.73 8.02 -11.74
C LYS A 146 29.78 6.55 -11.30
N PRO A 147 29.05 5.63 -11.97
CA PRO A 147 29.12 4.21 -11.65
C PRO A 147 30.56 3.71 -11.71
N ALA A 148 30.97 2.92 -10.71
CA ALA A 148 32.25 2.23 -10.76
C ALA A 148 32.26 1.31 -11.98
N LYS A 149 33.39 1.24 -12.69
CA LYS A 149 33.54 0.26 -13.77
C LYS A 149 33.50 -1.14 -13.14
N ALA A 150 32.66 -2.02 -13.69
CA ALA A 150 32.73 -3.43 -13.36
C ALA A 150 34.15 -3.94 -13.69
N GLU A 151 34.78 -4.64 -12.76
CA GLU A 151 36.04 -5.32 -13.07
C GLU A 151 35.72 -6.46 -14.05
N ASP A 152 36.33 -6.40 -15.24
CA ASP A 152 36.37 -7.55 -16.14
C ASP A 152 37.13 -8.66 -15.41
N HIS A 153 36.40 -9.64 -14.89
CA HIS A 153 36.99 -10.91 -14.50
C HIS A 153 37.42 -11.63 -15.78
N ASP A 154 38.62 -11.31 -16.21
CA ASP A 154 39.29 -11.93 -17.34
C ASP A 154 39.42 -13.43 -17.05
N HIS A 155 38.57 -14.23 -17.70
CA HIS A 155 38.62 -15.68 -17.67
C HIS A 155 39.89 -16.13 -18.39
N HIS A 156 41.01 -16.18 -17.67
CA HIS A 156 42.25 -16.76 -18.16
C HIS A 156 42.10 -18.29 -18.29
N HIS A 157 41.61 -18.71 -19.46
CA HIS A 157 41.82 -20.06 -19.99
C HIS A 157 43.30 -20.23 -20.33
N GLY A 158 44.07 -20.83 -19.42
CA GLY A 158 45.45 -21.25 -19.65
C GLY A 158 45.61 -22.74 -19.45
N HIS A 159 45.55 -23.51 -20.55
CA HIS A 159 46.10 -24.86 -20.62
C HIS A 159 47.62 -24.82 -20.46
N ALA A 160 48.22 -25.75 -19.71
CA ALA A 160 49.41 -26.49 -20.13
C ALA A 160 49.90 -27.45 -19.03
N HIS A 161 49.87 -28.73 -19.39
CA HIS A 161 50.80 -29.83 -19.07
C HIS A 161 51.15 -30.17 -17.62
#